data_AF-A0A7C1BAV2-F1
#
_entry.id   AF-A0A7C1BAV2-F1
#
_cell.length_a   1.000
_cell.length_b   1.000
_cell.length_c   1.000
_cell.angle_alpha   90.00
_cell.angle_beta   90.00
_cell.angle_gamma   90.00
#
_symmetry.space_group_name_H-M   'P 1'
#
loop_
_entity.id
_entity.type
_entity.pdbx_description
1 polymer ?
#
loop_
_entity_poly.entity_id
_entity_poly.type
_entity_poly.pdbx_seq_one_letter_code
_entity_poly.pdbx_strand_id
1 'polypeptide(L)'
;MERSSISLEDLPGIGPATAEKLVEAGYSSIEAIAVASPADLVAAAEIGEATASKIIQAAREAADIGGFESGDKVFERRKLVGKLTTGAKSLDNL
;
A
#
# COMPACT_ATOMS: atom_id res chain seq x y z
N MET A 1 6.19 15.02 -6.97
CA MET A 1 5.98 13.59 -6.68
C MET A 1 4.48 13.41 -6.70
N GLU A 2 3.95 12.96 -7.83
CA GLU A 2 2.53 12.66 -7.95
C GLU A 2 2.32 11.40 -7.12
N ARG A 3 1.87 11.56 -5.87
CA ARG A 3 1.28 10.43 -5.16
C ARG A 3 0.04 10.14 -5.98
N SER A 4 0.05 9.06 -6.74
CA SER A 4 -1.18 8.46 -7.25
C SER A 4 -1.99 8.09 -6.01
N SER A 5 -2.74 9.03 -5.46
CA SER A 5 -3.61 8.82 -4.32
C SER A 5 -4.82 8.08 -4.85
N ILE A 6 -4.62 6.79 -5.14
CA ILE A 6 -5.73 5.87 -5.34
C ILE A 6 -6.45 5.89 -4.00
N SER A 7 -7.71 6.30 -4.06
CA SER A 7 -8.61 6.45 -2.93
C SER A 7 -9.10 5.07 -2.53
N LEU A 8 -9.54 4.90 -1.28
CA LEU A 8 -10.17 3.65 -0.85
C LEU A 8 -11.39 3.31 -1.71
N GLU A 9 -12.11 4.33 -2.18
CA GLU A 9 -13.29 4.24 -3.05
C GLU A 9 -12.97 3.77 -4.48
N ASP A 10 -11.71 3.85 -4.92
CA ASP A 10 -11.29 3.37 -6.23
C ASP A 10 -11.14 1.84 -6.27
N LEU A 11 -11.16 1.19 -5.10
CA LEU A 11 -11.09 -0.26 -5.01
C LEU A 11 -12.47 -0.91 -5.29
N PRO A 12 -12.51 -1.96 -6.13
CA PRO A 12 -13.76 -2.62 -6.47
C PRO A 12 -14.40 -3.26 -5.22
N GLY A 13 -15.64 -2.87 -4.94
CA GLY A 13 -16.41 -3.37 -3.80
C GLY A 13 -16.36 -2.50 -2.55
N ILE A 14 -15.67 -1.35 -2.60
CA ILE A 14 -15.71 -0.33 -1.55
C ILE A 14 -16.66 0.80 -1.99
N GLY A 15 -17.72 1.02 -1.23
CA GLY A 15 -18.55 2.22 -1.34
C GLY A 15 -18.19 3.26 -0.28
N PRO A 16 -18.74 4.48 -0.34
CA PRO A 16 -18.40 5.57 0.59
C PRO A 16 -18.63 5.19 2.06
N ALA A 17 -19.74 4.50 2.37
CA ALA A 17 -20.04 4.04 3.73
C ALA A 17 -19.04 2.99 4.25
N THR A 18 -18.52 2.14 3.35
CA THR A 18 -17.50 1.14 3.68
C THR A 18 -16.14 1.81 3.87
N ALA A 19 -15.82 2.80 3.02
CA ALA A 19 -14.59 3.59 3.12
C ALA A 19 -14.53 4.35 4.46
N GLU A 20 -15.62 4.99 4.88
CA GLU A 20 -15.69 5.68 6.19
C GLU A 20 -15.41 4.72 7.35
N LYS A 21 -16.07 3.55 7.40
CA LYS A 21 -15.82 2.54 8.45
C LYS A 21 -14.37 2.05 8.47
N LEU A 22 -13.78 1.85 7.29
CA LEU A 22 -12.38 1.44 7.17
C LEU A 22 -11.44 2.50 7.73
N VAL A 23 -11.69 3.78 7.42
CA VAL A 23 -10.92 4.90 7.96
C VAL A 23 -11.07 4.99 9.48
N GLU A 24 -12.29 4.85 10.01
CA GLU A 24 -12.55 4.81 11.46
C GLU A 24 -11.86 3.64 12.16
N ALA A 25 -11.74 2.50 11.48
CA ALA A 25 -11.00 1.33 11.96
C ALA A 25 -9.47 1.45 11.79
N GLY A 26 -8.97 2.56 11.24
CA GLY A 26 -7.54 2.82 11.06
C GLY A 26 -6.94 2.39 9.71
N TYR A 27 -7.76 1.92 8.77
CA TYR A 27 -7.36 1.59 7.40
C TYR A 27 -7.48 2.81 6.48
N SER A 28 -6.60 3.80 6.69
CA SER A 28 -6.62 5.06 5.93
C SER A 28 -5.86 5.01 4.61
N SER A 29 -5.26 3.87 4.25
CA SER A 29 -4.47 3.73 3.02
C SER A 29 -4.62 2.35 2.39
N ILE A 30 -4.32 2.26 1.09
CA ILE A 30 -4.43 1.00 0.33
C ILE A 30 -3.41 -0.02 0.84
N GLU A 31 -2.22 0.43 1.24
CA GLU A 31 -1.19 -0.42 1.81
C GLU A 31 -1.67 -1.04 3.14
N ALA A 32 -2.43 -0.30 3.95
CA ALA A 32 -3.02 -0.82 5.18
C ALA A 32 -4.01 -1.97 4.89
N ILE A 33 -4.81 -1.83 3.84
CA ILE A 33 -5.74 -2.88 3.38
C ILE A 33 -4.99 -4.07 2.77
N ALA A 34 -3.95 -3.83 1.97
CA ALA A 34 -3.20 -4.86 1.27
C ALA A 34 -2.49 -5.86 2.22
N VAL A 35 -2.13 -5.39 3.42
CA VAL A 35 -1.45 -6.17 4.47
C VAL A 35 -2.44 -6.75 5.50
N ALA A 36 -3.68 -6.27 5.53
CA ALA A 36 -4.72 -6.75 6.45
C ALA A 36 -5.14 -8.20 6.14
N SER A 37 -5.69 -8.87 7.16
CA SER A 37 -6.33 -10.17 6.96
C SER A 37 -7.79 -10.02 6.54
N PRO A 38 -8.38 -10.99 5.80
CA PRO A 38 -9.79 -10.96 5.45
C PRO A 38 -10.71 -10.85 6.67
N ALA A 39 -10.35 -11.52 7.78
CA ALA A 39 -11.14 -11.50 9.01
C ALA A 39 -11.19 -10.11 9.65
N ASP A 40 -10.07 -9.38 9.66
CA ASP A 40 -10.01 -8.03 10.22
C ASP A 40 -10.87 -7.05 9.41
N LEU A 41 -10.86 -7.18 8.09
CA LEU A 41 -11.67 -6.37 7.17
C LEU A 41 -13.17 -6.64 7.29
N VAL A 42 -13.56 -7.90 7.49
CA VAL A 42 -14.95 -8.29 7.78
C VAL A 42 -15.43 -7.64 9.07
N ALA A 43 -14.61 -7.67 10.12
CA ALA A 43 -14.96 -7.08 11.41
C ALA A 43 -15.01 -5.53 11.37
N ALA A 44 -14.10 -4.90 10.62
CA ALA A 44 -13.99 -3.45 10.53
C ALA A 44 -15.10 -2.80 9.68
N ALA A 45 -15.46 -3.43 8.56
CA ALA A 45 -16.31 -2.81 7.54
C ALA A 45 -17.66 -3.50 7.35
N GLU A 46 -17.95 -4.56 8.11
CA GLU A 46 -19.18 -5.37 8.02
C GLU A 46 -19.44 -5.89 6.59
N ILE A 47 -18.36 -6.24 5.90
CA ILE A 47 -18.40 -6.80 4.54
C ILE A 47 -18.31 -8.33 4.60
N GLY A 48 -18.79 -9.00 3.55
CA GLY A 48 -18.62 -10.46 3.43
C GLY A 48 -17.16 -10.86 3.19
N GLU A 49 -16.76 -12.03 3.68
CA GLU A 49 -15.37 -12.55 3.61
C GLU A 49 -14.85 -12.70 2.17
N ALA A 50 -15.73 -13.10 1.24
CA ALA A 50 -15.40 -13.17 -0.18
C ALA A 50 -15.13 -11.78 -0.80
N THR A 51 -15.84 -10.75 -0.34
CA THR A 51 -15.63 -9.36 -0.75
C THR A 51 -14.35 -8.80 -0.14
N ALA A 52 -14.11 -9.07 1.14
CA ALA A 52 -12.88 -8.70 1.83
C ALA A 52 -11.63 -9.25 1.12
N SER A 53 -11.66 -10.53 0.73
CA SER A 53 -10.55 -11.17 0.00
C SER A 53 -10.28 -10.51 -1.35
N LYS A 54 -11.34 -10.14 -2.11
CA LYS A 54 -11.21 -9.43 -3.38
C LYS A 54 -10.65 -8.02 -3.20
N ILE A 55 -11.11 -7.31 -2.16
CA ILE A 55 -10.62 -5.97 -1.83
C ILE A 55 -9.12 -6.02 -1.49
N ILE A 56 -8.68 -6.98 -0.68
CA ILE A 56 -7.26 -7.16 -0.34
C ILE A 56 -6.43 -7.43 -1.59
N GLN A 57 -6.93 -8.30 -2.49
CA GLN A 57 -6.23 -8.59 -3.73
C GLN A 57 -6.11 -7.35 -4.63
N ALA A 58 -7.20 -6.62 -4.82
CA ALA A 58 -7.19 -5.37 -5.58
C ALA A 58 -6.27 -4.32 -4.93
N ALA A 59 -6.25 -4.24 -3.59
CA ALA A 59 -5.36 -3.35 -2.87
C ALA A 59 -3.88 -3.72 -3.05
N ARG A 60 -3.54 -5.02 -3.06
CA ARG A 60 -2.17 -5.50 -3.33
C ARG A 60 -1.71 -5.14 -4.73
N GLU A 61 -2.59 -5.31 -5.72
CA GLU A 61 -2.31 -4.94 -7.10
C GLU A 61 -2.15 -3.42 -7.26
N ALA A 62 -3.03 -2.63 -6.65
CA ALA A 62 -2.98 -1.17 -6.69
C ALA A 62 -1.76 -0.59 -5.97
N ALA A 63 -1.31 -1.21 -4.88
CA ALA A 63 -0.14 -0.79 -4.10
C ALA A 63 1.19 -1.37 -4.61
N ASP A 64 1.17 -2.18 -5.68
CA ASP A 64 2.35 -2.93 -6.17
C ASP A 64 3.03 -3.76 -5.06
N ILE A 65 2.22 -4.34 -4.16
CA ILE A 65 2.69 -5.13 -3.03
C ILE A 65 2.72 -6.61 -3.41
N GLY A 66 3.89 -7.24 -3.24
CA GLY A 66 4.08 -8.66 -3.50
C GLY A 66 4.27 -9.01 -4.99
N GLY A 67 4.40 -8.00 -5.85
CA GLY A 67 4.83 -8.17 -7.24
C GLY A 67 6.25 -8.71 -7.36
N PHE A 68 6.53 -9.40 -8.47
CA PHE A 68 7.88 -9.86 -8.78
C PHE A 68 8.59 -8.83 -9.67
N GLU A 69 9.76 -8.36 -9.23
CA GLU A 69 10.63 -7.46 -9.99
C GLU A 69 11.97 -8.13 -10.28
N SER A 70 12.49 -8.01 -11.50
CA SER A 70 13.80 -8.57 -11.87
C SER A 70 14.95 -7.74 -11.30
N GLY A 71 16.08 -8.40 -11.03
CA GLY A 71 17.26 -7.76 -10.44
C GLY A 71 17.75 -6.52 -11.21
N ASP A 72 17.72 -6.57 -12.54
CA ASP A 72 18.14 -5.45 -13.38
C ASP A 72 17.26 -4.20 -13.18
N LYS A 73 15.94 -4.38 -13.07
CA LYS A 73 15.00 -3.27 -12.83
C LYS A 73 15.22 -2.65 -11.44
N VAL A 74 15.40 -3.50 -10.42
CA VAL A 74 15.75 -3.05 -9.06
C VAL A 74 17.05 -2.25 -9.08
N PHE A 75 18.06 -2.73 -9.79
CA PHE A 75 19.37 -2.07 -9.89
C PHE A 75 19.28 -0.68 -10.53
N GLU A 76 18.62 -0.58 -11.69
CA GLU A 76 18.43 0.72 -12.36
C GLU A 76 17.66 1.72 -11.50
N ARG A 77 16.60 1.28 -10.81
CA ARG A 77 15.86 2.13 -9.86
C ARG A 77 16.72 2.60 -8.70
N ARG A 78 17.57 1.72 -8.15
CA ARG A 78 18.45 2.05 -7.01
C ARG A 78 19.57 3.03 -7.35
N LYS A 79 19.99 3.14 -8.62
CA LYS A 79 20.94 4.18 -9.05
C LYS A 79 20.42 5.60 -8.83
N LEU A 80 19.11 5.78 -8.86
CA LEU A 80 18.45 7.09 -8.68
C LEU A 80 18.28 7.48 -7.21
N VAL A 81 18.64 6.60 -6.26
CA VAL A 81 18.51 6.89 -4.83
C VAL A 81 19.53 7.96 -4.44
N GLY A 82 19.03 9.17 -4.19
CA GLY A 82 19.82 10.27 -3.66
C GLY A 82 20.32 9.97 -2.24
N LYS A 83 21.53 10.45 -1.93
CA LYS A 83 22.10 10.41 -0.57
C LYS A 83 22.25 11.83 -0.06
N LEU A 84 21.90 12.05 1.21
CA LEU A 84 22.20 13.30 1.91
C LEU A 84 23.61 13.20 2.51
N THR A 85 24.38 14.30 2.43
CA THR A 85 25.64 14.40 3.15
C THR A 85 25.36 14.66 4.63
N THR A 86 26.14 14.00 5.48
CA THR A 86 26.17 14.23 6.93
C THR A 86 27.08 15.40 7.31
N GLY A 87 27.81 15.99 6.33
CA GLY A 87 28.80 17.04 6.56
C GLY A 87 30.19 16.53 6.95
N ALA A 88 30.33 15.23 7.26
CA ALA A 88 31.60 14.58 7.55
C ALA A 88 31.93 13.53 6.48
N LYS A 89 33.01 13.74 5.71
CA LYS A 89 33.42 12.83 4.62
C LYS A 89 33.67 11.39 5.08
N SER A 90 34.09 11.19 6.33
CA SER A 90 34.30 9.86 6.90
C SER A 90 32.99 9.11 7.14
N LEU A 91 31.90 9.83 7.42
CA LEU A 91 30.60 9.23 7.70
C LEU A 91 29.78 9.03 6.41
N ASP A 92 29.95 9.90 5.41
CA ASP A 92 29.31 9.75 4.09
C ASP A 92 29.82 8.54 3.29
N ASN A 93 31.04 8.10 3.57
CA ASN A 93 31.72 6.99 2.88
C ASN A 93 31.66 5.66 3.65
N LEU A 94 31.04 5.62 4.83
CA LEU A 94 30.83 4.41 5.63
C LEU A 94 29.58 3.66 5.16
#